data_AF-A0A7W1ADX9-F1
#
_entry.id   AF-A0A7W1ADX9-F1
#
_cell.length_a   1.000
_cell.length_b   1.000
_cell.length_c   1.000
_cell.angle_alpha   90.00
_cell.angle_beta   90.00
_cell.angle_gamma   90.00
#
_symmetry.space_group_name_H-M   'P 1'
#
loop_
_entity.id
_entity.type
_entity.pdbx_description
1 polymer ?
#
loop_
_entity_poly.entity_id
_entity_poly.type
_entity_poly.pdbx_seq_one_letter_code
_entity_poly.pdbx_strand_id
1 'polypeptide(L)'
;MASVKLPDGKQLEIEPGQKARDVAERIGKRLARDAVVAKLDGELIDLEAPLDGGGEFEVVTGDSSEGLEVLRHSTAHAMAQAIVELYPGSKLTLGPPIENGFFYDIEVAGRLTDEDLPRIEERMREIVARDLPIVREEVSKAEAEDLYVDNPYKKEIVEALEDGEISVYKQGDFFDLCRGPHVPSTGRLGAFKLQNIAGAYWRGDEKNP
;
A
#
# COMPACT_ATOMS: atom_id res chain seq x y z
N MET A 1 4.96 -29.50 7.87
CA MET A 1 5.85 -28.97 6.84
C MET A 1 5.06 -28.93 5.55
N ALA A 2 4.91 -27.74 4.98
CA ALA A 2 4.33 -27.55 3.66
C ALA A 2 5.45 -27.27 2.66
N SER A 3 5.16 -27.28 1.36
CA SER A 3 6.11 -26.87 0.34
C SER A 3 5.48 -25.87 -0.60
N VAL A 4 6.29 -24.92 -1.05
CA VAL A 4 5.95 -24.04 -2.16
C VAL A 4 6.62 -24.52 -3.43
N LYS A 5 5.90 -24.44 -4.55
CA LYS A 5 6.39 -24.79 -5.88
C LYS A 5 6.74 -23.52 -6.65
N LEU A 6 7.98 -23.43 -7.10
CA LEU A 6 8.49 -22.29 -7.86
C LEU A 6 8.13 -22.40 -9.35
N PRO A 7 8.24 -21.32 -10.15
CA PRO A 7 7.94 -21.35 -11.59
C PRO A 7 8.85 -22.30 -12.39
N ASP A 8 10.07 -22.57 -11.90
CA ASP A 8 10.99 -23.54 -12.51
C ASP A 8 10.70 -25.00 -12.12
N GLY A 9 9.62 -25.23 -11.36
CA GLY A 9 9.17 -26.54 -10.91
C GLY A 9 9.87 -27.05 -9.64
N LYS A 10 10.88 -26.34 -9.11
CA LYS A 10 11.51 -26.72 -7.83
C LYS A 10 10.51 -26.54 -6.69
N GLN A 11 10.67 -27.37 -5.66
CA GLN A 11 9.92 -27.24 -4.42
C GLN A 11 10.84 -26.79 -3.29
N LEU A 12 10.35 -25.87 -2.47
CA LEU A 12 11.01 -25.44 -1.24
C LEU A 12 10.10 -25.78 -0.06
N GLU A 13 10.62 -26.55 0.89
CA GLU A 13 9.94 -26.78 2.16
C GLU A 13 9.88 -25.49 2.96
N ILE A 14 8.74 -25.22 3.58
CA ILE A 14 8.50 -24.06 4.43
C ILE A 14 8.00 -24.48 5.81
N GLU A 15 8.39 -23.68 6.79
CA GLU A 15 7.86 -23.78 8.15
C GLU A 15 6.58 -22.95 8.27
N PRO A 16 5.59 -23.37 9.10
CA PRO A 16 4.41 -22.56 9.38
C PRO A 16 4.79 -21.15 9.87
N GLY A 17 4.18 -20.13 9.29
CA GLY A 17 4.47 -18.73 9.60
C GLY A 17 5.78 -18.19 9.01
N GLN A 18 6.50 -18.97 8.18
CA GLN A 18 7.66 -18.46 7.45
C GLN A 18 7.22 -17.32 6.53
N LYS A 19 7.98 -16.21 6.51
CA LYS A 19 7.60 -15.05 5.69
C LYS A 19 7.91 -15.28 4.23
N ALA A 20 7.10 -14.69 3.35
CA ALA A 20 7.33 -14.71 1.91
C ALA A 20 8.73 -14.17 1.53
N ARG A 21 9.24 -13.15 2.22
CA ARG A 21 10.61 -12.63 2.05
C ARG A 21 11.69 -13.68 2.30
N ASP A 22 11.51 -14.54 3.31
CA ASP A 22 12.52 -15.52 3.69
C ASP A 22 12.60 -16.64 2.65
N VAL A 23 11.46 -16.97 2.03
CA VAL A 23 11.40 -17.85 0.86
C VAL A 23 12.11 -17.20 -0.34
N ALA A 24 11.84 -15.93 -0.63
CA ALA A 24 12.51 -15.19 -1.70
C ALA A 24 14.05 -15.17 -1.52
N GLU A 25 14.55 -14.98 -0.29
CA GLU A 25 15.98 -15.02 0.02
C GLU A 25 16.62 -16.37 -0.26
N ARG A 26 15.90 -17.47 0.02
CA ARG A 26 16.34 -18.84 -0.28
C ARG A 26 16.40 -19.13 -1.77
N ILE A 27 15.53 -18.50 -2.57
CA ILE A 27 15.60 -18.58 -4.04
C ILE A 27 16.86 -17.85 -4.53
N GLY A 28 17.12 -16.66 -4.00
CA GLY A 28 18.38 -15.96 -4.22
C GLY A 28 18.40 -14.54 -3.70
N LYS A 29 19.52 -14.14 -3.09
CA LYS A 29 19.71 -12.81 -2.48
C LYS A 29 19.42 -11.64 -3.41
N ARG A 30 19.78 -11.75 -4.70
CA ARG A 30 19.50 -10.71 -5.69
C ARG A 30 17.99 -10.57 -5.94
N LEU A 31 17.31 -11.70 -6.11
CA LEU A 31 15.87 -11.72 -6.34
C LEU A 31 15.12 -11.15 -5.13
N ALA A 32 15.48 -11.57 -3.91
CA ALA A 32 14.89 -11.04 -2.68
C ALA A 32 15.09 -9.53 -2.53
N ARG A 33 16.27 -9.02 -2.87
CA ARG A 33 16.54 -7.57 -2.85
C ARG A 33 15.70 -6.83 -3.88
N ASP A 34 15.38 -7.42 -5.02
CA ASP A 34 14.62 -6.79 -6.11
C ASP A 34 13.10 -7.08 -5.98
N ALA A 35 12.68 -7.85 -4.97
CA ALA A 35 11.29 -8.23 -4.71
C ALA A 35 10.45 -7.05 -4.22
N VAL A 36 9.25 -6.90 -4.79
CA VAL A 36 8.25 -5.91 -4.38
C VAL A 36 7.22 -6.59 -3.47
N VAL A 37 6.63 -7.68 -3.97
CA VAL A 37 5.67 -8.55 -3.29
C VAL A 37 5.91 -10.00 -3.70
N ALA A 38 5.20 -10.94 -3.10
CA ALA A 38 5.15 -12.31 -3.58
C ALA A 38 3.77 -12.61 -4.15
N LYS A 39 3.64 -13.76 -4.80
CA LYS A 39 2.39 -14.31 -5.30
C LYS A 39 2.27 -15.75 -4.83
N LEU A 40 1.15 -16.09 -4.19
CA LEU A 40 0.83 -17.44 -3.74
C LEU A 40 -0.48 -17.88 -4.39
N ASP A 41 -0.45 -18.99 -5.13
CA ASP A 41 -1.60 -19.54 -5.85
C ASP A 41 -2.35 -18.52 -6.73
N GLY A 42 -1.60 -17.56 -7.29
CA GLY A 42 -2.15 -16.52 -8.16
C GLY A 42 -2.52 -15.21 -7.46
N GLU A 43 -2.48 -15.16 -6.13
CA GLU A 43 -2.83 -13.97 -5.35
C GLU A 43 -1.59 -13.23 -4.84
N LEU A 44 -1.56 -11.90 -4.98
CA LEU A 44 -0.45 -11.08 -4.51
C LEU A 44 -0.51 -10.94 -2.98
N ILE A 45 0.63 -11.12 -2.33
CA ILE A 45 0.80 -11.04 -0.87
C ILE A 45 2.02 -10.21 -0.51
N ASP A 46 1.96 -9.52 0.64
CA ASP A 46 3.11 -8.77 1.16
C ASP A 46 4.32 -9.69 1.39
N LEU A 47 5.54 -9.15 1.26
CA LEU A 47 6.75 -9.90 1.59
C LEU A 47 6.84 -10.28 3.07
N GLU A 48 6.17 -9.52 3.94
CA GLU A 48 6.11 -9.80 5.37
C GLU A 48 4.98 -10.78 5.74
N ALA A 49 4.13 -11.18 4.79
CA ALA A 49 3.02 -12.07 5.04
C ALA A 49 3.53 -13.48 5.47
N PRO A 50 2.94 -14.07 6.52
CA PRO A 50 3.23 -15.44 6.91
C PRO A 50 2.66 -16.43 5.87
N LEU A 51 3.41 -17.49 5.62
CA LEU A 51 2.98 -18.62 4.80
C LEU A 51 2.53 -19.76 5.73
N ASP A 52 1.22 -19.98 5.81
CA ASP A 52 0.62 -21.04 6.64
C ASP A 52 0.24 -22.30 5.84
N GLY A 53 0.53 -22.30 4.53
CA GLY A 53 0.26 -23.38 3.61
C GLY A 53 1.21 -23.37 2.41
N GLY A 54 1.25 -24.49 1.70
CA GLY A 54 1.98 -24.63 0.44
C GLY A 54 1.15 -24.14 -0.75
N GLY A 55 1.78 -23.96 -1.89
CA GLY A 55 1.13 -23.45 -3.11
C GLY A 55 2.14 -23.12 -4.20
N GLU A 56 1.67 -22.59 -5.33
CA GLU A 56 2.52 -22.02 -6.37
C GLU A 56 3.03 -20.65 -5.89
N PHE A 57 4.35 -20.51 -5.74
CA PHE A 57 4.98 -19.31 -5.21
C PHE A 57 5.85 -18.63 -6.26
N GLU A 58 5.62 -17.34 -6.45
CA GLU A 58 6.40 -16.49 -7.34
C GLU A 58 6.82 -15.21 -6.62
N VAL A 59 8.02 -14.71 -6.96
CA VAL A 59 8.48 -13.40 -6.50
C VAL A 59 8.16 -12.38 -7.58
N VAL A 60 7.43 -11.33 -7.22
CA VAL A 60 7.07 -10.24 -8.12
C VAL A 60 8.06 -9.09 -7.90
N THR A 61 8.69 -8.64 -8.97
CA THR A 61 9.68 -7.55 -8.94
C THR A 61 9.11 -6.28 -9.58
N GLY A 62 9.78 -5.15 -9.38
CA GLY A 62 9.33 -3.86 -9.92
C GLY A 62 9.33 -3.75 -11.45
N ASP A 63 9.89 -4.73 -12.16
CA ASP A 63 9.91 -4.76 -13.62
C ASP A 63 8.65 -5.40 -14.24
N SER A 64 7.78 -6.02 -13.41
CA SER A 64 6.51 -6.58 -13.87
C SER A 64 5.37 -5.56 -13.78
N SER A 65 4.28 -5.78 -14.53
CA SER A 65 3.09 -4.93 -14.45
C SER A 65 2.48 -4.91 -13.05
N GLU A 66 2.37 -6.08 -12.41
CA GLU A 66 1.85 -6.22 -11.04
C GLU A 66 2.77 -5.52 -10.02
N GLY A 67 4.08 -5.64 -10.17
CA GLY A 67 5.04 -4.95 -9.29
C GLY A 67 5.00 -3.44 -9.44
N LEU A 68 4.84 -2.93 -10.66
CA LEU A 68 4.65 -1.50 -10.92
C LEU A 68 3.34 -0.99 -10.33
N GLU A 69 2.26 -1.77 -10.39
CA GLU A 69 0.98 -1.43 -9.78
C GLU A 69 1.11 -1.27 -8.26
N VAL A 70 1.77 -2.23 -7.59
CA VAL A 70 2.05 -2.15 -6.14
C VAL A 70 2.95 -0.97 -5.78
N LEU A 71 3.97 -0.68 -6.60
CA LEU A 71 4.83 0.49 -6.40
C LEU A 71 4.03 1.79 -6.50
N ARG A 72 3.13 1.91 -7.49
CA ARG A 72 2.24 3.08 -7.65
C ARG A 72 1.29 3.22 -6.48
N HIS A 73 0.70 2.12 -6.03
CA HIS A 73 -0.20 2.11 -4.89
C HIS A 73 0.50 2.56 -3.60
N SER A 74 1.70 2.04 -3.36
CA SER A 74 2.52 2.45 -2.21
C SER A 74 3.00 3.91 -2.32
N THR A 75 3.23 4.40 -3.52
CA THR A 75 3.56 5.81 -3.76
C THR A 75 2.35 6.72 -3.48
N ALA A 76 1.13 6.25 -3.76
CA ALA A 76 -0.10 6.96 -3.39
C ALA A 76 -0.21 7.15 -1.87
N HIS A 77 0.11 6.11 -1.08
CA HIS A 77 0.16 6.21 0.39
C HIS A 77 1.23 7.21 0.86
N ALA A 78 2.42 7.22 0.26
CA ALA A 78 3.44 8.22 0.58
C ALA A 78 2.99 9.66 0.24
N MET A 79 2.25 9.85 -0.86
CA MET A 79 1.64 11.14 -1.19
C MET A 79 0.58 11.55 -0.16
N ALA A 80 -0.30 10.62 0.22
CA ALA A 80 -1.31 10.85 1.25
C ALA A 80 -0.68 11.23 2.59
N GLN A 81 0.36 10.50 3.03
CA GLN A 81 1.13 10.86 4.22
C GLN A 81 1.73 12.26 4.10
N ALA A 82 2.35 12.59 2.97
CA ALA A 82 2.94 13.91 2.77
C ALA A 82 1.91 15.03 2.89
N ILE A 83 0.71 14.83 2.30
CA ILE A 83 -0.38 15.81 2.36
C ILE A 83 -0.92 15.95 3.79
N VAL A 84 -1.15 14.85 4.51
CA VAL A 84 -1.63 14.90 5.90
C VAL A 84 -0.62 15.55 6.83
N GLU A 85 0.68 15.32 6.65
CA GLU A 85 1.73 15.98 7.42
C GLU A 85 1.85 17.49 7.11
N LEU A 86 1.61 17.90 5.86
CA LEU A 86 1.68 19.31 5.43
C LEU A 86 0.40 20.10 5.70
N TYR A 87 -0.74 19.43 5.67
CA TYR A 87 -2.09 19.98 5.84
C TYR A 87 -2.85 19.18 6.91
N PRO A 88 -2.49 19.33 8.20
CA PRO A 88 -3.13 18.59 9.28
C PRO A 88 -4.64 18.82 9.32
N GLY A 89 -5.40 17.73 9.49
CA GLY A 89 -6.88 17.74 9.45
C GLY A 89 -7.48 17.41 8.09
N SER A 90 -6.66 17.18 7.05
CA SER A 90 -7.13 16.67 5.77
C SER A 90 -7.70 15.26 5.92
N LYS A 91 -8.77 14.94 5.18
CA LYS A 91 -9.42 13.62 5.22
C LYS A 91 -9.19 12.88 3.91
N LEU A 92 -8.56 11.72 4.01
CA LEU A 92 -8.31 10.83 2.89
C LEU A 92 -9.58 10.09 2.48
N THR A 93 -9.77 9.88 1.18
CA THR A 93 -10.87 9.07 0.66
C THR A 93 -10.32 7.80 -0.02
N LEU A 94 -10.04 7.86 -1.32
CA LEU A 94 -9.59 6.74 -2.17
C LEU A 94 -8.33 7.16 -2.95
N GLY A 95 -7.34 6.29 -2.99
CA GLY A 95 -6.10 6.51 -3.73
C GLY A 95 -5.59 5.29 -4.48
N PRO A 96 -6.30 4.83 -5.52
CA PRO A 96 -5.91 3.63 -6.24
C PRO A 96 -4.71 3.89 -7.17
N PRO A 97 -3.93 2.84 -7.49
CA PRO A 97 -3.09 2.87 -8.67
C PRO A 97 -3.96 2.91 -9.94
N ILE A 98 -3.41 3.47 -11.02
CA ILE A 98 -4.01 3.46 -12.37
C ILE A 98 -2.96 3.03 -13.40
N GLU A 99 -3.40 2.75 -14.63
CA GLU A 99 -2.57 2.20 -15.71
C GLU A 99 -1.21 2.90 -15.88
N ASN A 100 -1.16 4.23 -15.70
CA ASN A 100 0.04 5.03 -15.90
C ASN A 100 0.41 5.91 -14.69
N GLY A 101 -0.06 5.55 -13.48
CA GLY A 101 0.23 6.35 -12.29
C GLY A 101 -0.61 5.98 -11.09
N PHE A 102 -0.97 6.97 -10.31
CA PHE A 102 -1.87 6.88 -9.16
C PHE A 102 -2.54 8.24 -8.97
N PHE A 103 -3.64 8.27 -8.23
CA PHE A 103 -4.22 9.51 -7.72
C PHE A 103 -4.62 9.31 -6.26
N TYR A 104 -5.02 10.39 -5.60
CA TYR A 104 -5.66 10.31 -4.28
C TYR A 104 -6.67 11.44 -4.14
N ASP A 105 -7.92 11.08 -3.89
CA ASP A 105 -8.98 12.02 -3.57
C ASP A 105 -8.92 12.37 -2.07
N ILE A 106 -8.80 13.67 -1.77
CA ILE A 106 -8.55 14.16 -0.41
C ILE A 106 -9.38 15.43 -0.17
N GLU A 107 -10.15 15.45 0.91
CA GLU A 107 -10.70 16.69 1.46
C GLU A 107 -9.57 17.40 2.20
N VAL A 108 -8.91 18.35 1.54
CA VAL A 108 -7.74 19.03 2.10
C VAL A 108 -8.18 20.09 3.11
N ALA A 109 -7.55 20.08 4.30
CA ALA A 109 -7.70 21.14 5.30
C ALA A 109 -6.93 22.40 4.85
N GLY A 110 -7.51 23.13 3.91
CA GLY A 110 -6.94 24.36 3.36
C GLY A 110 -7.11 24.45 1.86
N ARG A 111 -6.15 25.11 1.20
CA ARG A 111 -6.11 25.23 -0.25
C ARG A 111 -4.87 24.49 -0.77
N LEU A 112 -5.10 23.65 -1.77
CA LEU A 112 -4.05 22.97 -2.50
C LEU A 112 -4.13 23.36 -3.97
N THR A 113 -2.99 23.75 -4.54
CA THR A 113 -2.87 24.18 -5.94
C THR A 113 -1.66 23.53 -6.60
N ASP A 114 -1.58 23.59 -7.93
CA ASP A 114 -0.43 23.01 -8.66
C ASP A 114 0.92 23.61 -8.21
N GLU A 115 0.93 24.84 -7.67
CA GLU A 115 2.12 25.48 -7.11
C GLU A 115 2.65 24.78 -5.83
N ASP A 116 1.81 24.01 -5.15
CA ASP A 116 2.17 23.24 -3.95
C ASP A 116 2.79 21.88 -4.28
N LEU A 117 2.64 21.37 -5.52
CA LEU A 117 3.14 20.04 -5.91
C LEU A 117 4.65 19.85 -5.66
N PRO A 118 5.53 20.82 -5.96
CA PRO A 118 6.96 20.67 -5.64
C PRO A 118 7.22 20.49 -4.13
N ARG A 119 6.43 21.15 -3.28
CA ARG A 119 6.55 21.03 -1.81
C ARG A 119 6.05 19.67 -1.32
N ILE A 120 4.96 19.15 -1.89
CA ILE A 120 4.47 17.80 -1.57
C ILE A 120 5.49 16.75 -2.00
N GLU A 121 6.03 16.86 -3.23
CA GLU A 121 7.06 15.94 -3.71
C GLU A 121 8.29 15.93 -2.82
N GLU A 122 8.71 17.09 -2.31
CA GLU A 122 9.84 17.17 -1.39
C GLU A 122 9.54 16.43 -0.09
N ARG A 123 8.35 16.64 0.49
CA ARG A 123 7.93 15.89 1.67
C ARG A 123 7.81 14.38 1.40
N MET A 124 7.37 13.97 0.21
CA MET A 124 7.39 12.56 -0.19
C MET A 124 8.83 12.01 -0.23
N ARG A 125 9.80 12.77 -0.75
CA ARG A 125 11.22 12.36 -0.73
C ARG A 125 11.77 12.26 0.68
N GLU A 126 11.38 13.15 1.59
CA GLU A 126 11.69 13.05 3.02
C GLU A 126 11.10 11.77 3.65
N ILE A 127 9.87 11.39 3.30
CA ILE A 127 9.24 10.12 3.72
C ILE A 127 10.02 8.90 3.20
N VAL A 128 10.43 8.92 1.93
CA VAL A 128 11.24 7.84 1.35
C VAL A 128 12.60 7.74 2.04
N ALA A 129 13.24 8.88 2.33
CA ALA A 129 14.54 8.92 3.00
C ALA A 129 14.49 8.41 4.45
N ARG A 130 13.32 8.47 5.12
CA ARG A 130 13.11 7.88 6.44
C ARG A 130 13.07 6.34 6.42
N ASP A 131 12.86 5.72 5.26
CA ASP A 131 12.77 4.26 5.09
C ASP A 131 11.88 3.58 6.14
N LEU A 132 10.68 4.11 6.31
CA LEU A 132 9.72 3.65 7.30
C LEU A 132 9.22 2.25 6.91
N PRO A 133 9.21 1.27 7.83
CA PRO A 133 8.54 0.01 7.60
C PRO A 133 7.07 0.24 7.28
N ILE A 134 6.56 -0.48 6.27
CA ILE A 134 5.13 -0.50 5.95
C ILE A 134 4.58 -1.80 6.53
N VAL A 135 3.69 -1.67 7.52
CA VAL A 135 3.17 -2.79 8.30
C VAL A 135 1.67 -2.92 8.08
N ARG A 136 1.26 -4.09 7.58
CA ARG A 136 -0.14 -4.48 7.49
C ARG A 136 -0.64 -4.95 8.86
N GLU A 137 -1.79 -4.44 9.27
CA GLU A 137 -2.51 -4.92 10.46
C GLU A 137 -3.94 -5.28 10.07
N GLU A 138 -4.36 -6.48 10.46
CA GLU A 138 -5.78 -6.85 10.45
C GLU A 138 -6.44 -6.19 11.65
N VAL A 139 -7.58 -5.54 11.42
CA VAL A 139 -8.33 -4.84 12.47
C VAL A 139 -9.79 -5.29 12.41
N SER A 140 -10.43 -5.32 13.58
CA SER A 140 -11.87 -5.53 13.63
C SER A 140 -12.62 -4.33 13.06
N LYS A 141 -13.88 -4.53 12.67
CA LYS A 141 -14.75 -3.44 12.23
C LYS A 141 -14.87 -2.32 13.27
N ALA A 142 -15.00 -2.69 14.55
CA ALA A 142 -15.06 -1.72 15.64
C ALA A 142 -13.77 -0.90 15.77
N GLU A 143 -12.61 -1.54 15.70
CA GLU A 143 -11.31 -0.84 15.72
C GLU A 143 -11.16 0.09 14.51
N ALA A 144 -11.61 -0.33 13.32
CA ALA A 144 -11.59 0.50 12.12
C ALA A 144 -12.53 1.71 12.24
N GLU A 145 -13.72 1.54 12.79
CA GLU A 145 -14.67 2.64 13.05
C GLU A 145 -14.09 3.66 14.05
N ASP A 146 -13.36 3.20 15.07
CA ASP A 146 -12.66 4.05 16.04
C ASP A 146 -11.47 4.78 15.41
N LEU A 147 -10.66 4.10 14.59
CA LEU A 147 -9.52 4.69 13.89
C LEU A 147 -9.93 5.84 12.96
N TYR A 148 -11.10 5.73 12.34
CA TYR A 148 -11.60 6.71 11.38
C TYR A 148 -12.72 7.59 11.93
N VAL A 149 -12.86 7.72 13.26
CA VAL A 149 -13.94 8.49 13.90
C VAL A 149 -14.12 9.90 13.32
N ASP A 150 -13.01 10.56 12.96
CA ASP A 150 -12.97 11.92 12.41
C ASP A 150 -12.92 11.98 10.86
N ASN A 151 -12.90 10.83 10.17
CA ASN A 151 -12.89 10.74 8.71
C ASN A 151 -14.20 10.13 8.17
N PRO A 152 -15.20 10.95 7.78
CA PRO A 152 -16.50 10.45 7.35
C PRO A 152 -16.43 9.54 6.11
N TYR A 153 -15.49 9.77 5.19
CA TYR A 153 -15.35 8.97 3.98
C TYR A 153 -14.86 7.56 4.30
N LYS A 154 -13.83 7.44 5.14
CA LYS A 154 -13.32 6.13 5.55
C LYS A 154 -14.34 5.37 6.41
N LYS A 155 -15.11 6.05 7.26
CA LYS A 155 -16.23 5.41 7.99
C LYS A 155 -17.25 4.81 7.04
N GLU A 156 -17.69 5.57 6.04
CA GLU A 156 -18.65 5.07 5.05
C GLU A 156 -18.11 3.84 4.30
N ILE A 157 -16.81 3.81 4.00
CA ILE A 157 -16.17 2.63 3.41
C ILE A 157 -16.17 1.45 4.39
N VAL A 158 -15.77 1.66 5.65
CA VAL A 158 -15.74 0.63 6.69
C VAL A 158 -17.14 0.06 6.97
N GLU A 159 -18.18 0.89 6.96
CA GLU A 159 -19.57 0.46 7.14
C GLU A 159 -19.99 -0.58 6.09
N ALA A 160 -19.47 -0.47 4.87
CA ALA A 160 -19.73 -1.40 3.76
C ALA A 160 -18.89 -2.69 3.81
N LEU A 161 -17.88 -2.78 4.68
CA LEU A 161 -17.02 -3.95 4.83
C LEU A 161 -17.54 -4.92 5.90
N GLU A 162 -17.23 -6.20 5.72
CA GLU A 162 -17.49 -7.24 6.73
C GLU A 162 -16.30 -7.38 7.68
N ASP A 163 -16.58 -7.83 8.91
CA ASP A 163 -15.52 -8.06 9.91
C ASP A 163 -14.62 -9.21 9.46
N GLY A 164 -13.31 -9.10 9.75
CA GLY A 164 -12.30 -10.04 9.27
C GLY A 164 -11.80 -9.80 7.83
N GLU A 165 -12.34 -8.82 7.11
CA GLU A 165 -11.81 -8.39 5.80
C GLU A 165 -11.05 -7.05 5.84
N ILE A 166 -10.90 -6.47 7.03
CA ILE A 166 -10.48 -5.09 7.20
C ILE A 166 -9.02 -5.06 7.61
N SER A 167 -8.20 -4.40 6.79
CA SER A 167 -6.80 -4.17 7.09
C SER A 167 -6.42 -2.71 6.92
N VAL A 168 -5.41 -2.31 7.69
CA VAL A 168 -4.78 -1.00 7.60
C VAL A 168 -3.28 -1.17 7.37
N TYR A 169 -2.68 -0.24 6.63
CA TYR A 169 -1.24 -0.19 6.44
C TYR A 169 -0.69 1.01 7.19
N LYS A 170 0.26 0.76 8.10
CA LYS A 170 0.95 1.78 8.89
C LYS A 170 2.35 2.05 8.36
N GLN A 171 2.73 3.32 8.29
CA GLN A 171 4.10 3.78 7.98
C GLN A 171 4.48 4.96 8.87
N GLY A 172 5.18 4.66 9.97
CA GLY A 172 5.41 5.62 11.05
C GLY A 172 4.09 5.98 11.74
N ASP A 173 3.83 7.28 11.89
CA ASP A 173 2.60 7.78 12.52
C ASP A 173 1.39 7.81 11.56
N PHE A 174 1.61 7.55 10.27
CA PHE A 174 0.57 7.50 9.26
C PHE A 174 -0.02 6.10 9.14
N PHE A 175 -1.33 6.02 8.89
CA PHE A 175 -2.01 4.79 8.55
C PHE A 175 -3.12 5.05 7.51
N ASP A 176 -3.45 4.01 6.75
CA ASP A 176 -4.51 4.07 5.75
C ASP A 176 -5.25 2.73 5.60
N LEU A 177 -6.54 2.81 5.28
CA LEU A 177 -7.43 1.66 5.07
C LEU A 177 -7.19 1.12 3.68
N CYS A 178 -6.64 -0.08 3.59
CA CYS A 178 -6.25 -0.67 2.33
C CYS A 178 -6.14 -2.19 2.47
N ARG A 179 -6.53 -2.93 1.43
CA ARG A 179 -6.29 -4.38 1.33
C ARG A 179 -4.82 -4.68 0.95
N GLY A 180 -4.19 -3.76 0.22
CA GLY A 180 -2.85 -3.87 -0.35
C GLY A 180 -2.77 -4.88 -1.50
N PRO A 181 -1.61 -5.53 -1.71
CA PRO A 181 -0.38 -5.43 -0.91
C PRO A 181 0.41 -4.13 -1.14
N HIS A 182 1.44 -3.93 -0.34
CA HIS A 182 2.38 -2.80 -0.44
C HIS A 182 3.84 -3.25 -0.45
N VAL A 183 4.73 -2.33 -0.83
CA VAL A 183 6.18 -2.52 -0.66
C VAL A 183 6.54 -2.63 0.83
N PRO A 184 7.64 -3.30 1.21
CA PRO A 184 7.94 -3.53 2.64
C PRO A 184 8.39 -2.28 3.41
N SER A 185 8.84 -1.22 2.74
CA SER A 185 9.20 0.05 3.37
C SER A 185 9.11 1.23 2.40
N THR A 186 8.99 2.45 2.93
CA THR A 186 8.92 3.68 2.10
C THR A 186 10.21 3.91 1.31
N GLY A 187 11.36 3.38 1.74
CA GLY A 187 12.62 3.47 1.01
C GLY A 187 12.65 2.62 -0.28
N ARG A 188 11.67 1.74 -0.47
CA ARG A 188 11.52 0.93 -1.70
C ARG A 188 10.82 1.68 -2.83
N LEU A 189 10.26 2.84 -2.56
CA LEU A 189 9.59 3.64 -3.59
C LEU A 189 10.61 4.11 -4.62
N GLY A 190 10.24 3.94 -5.89
CA GLY A 190 11.06 4.35 -7.03
C GLY A 190 10.99 5.85 -7.30
N ALA A 191 11.35 6.25 -8.51
CA ALA A 191 11.16 7.62 -8.96
C ALA A 191 9.66 7.93 -9.13
N PHE A 192 9.24 9.11 -8.67
CA PHE A 192 7.87 9.59 -8.80
C PHE A 192 7.85 11.07 -9.17
N LYS A 193 6.71 11.51 -9.73
CA LYS A 193 6.43 12.89 -10.10
C LYS A 193 4.92 13.13 -10.02
N LEU A 194 4.51 14.17 -9.30
CA LEU A 194 3.12 14.62 -9.28
C LEU A 194 2.85 15.45 -10.53
N GLN A 195 1.71 15.21 -11.17
CA GLN A 195 1.38 15.80 -12.47
C GLN A 195 0.56 17.09 -12.31
N ASN A 196 -0.63 16.97 -11.77
CA ASN A 196 -1.61 18.05 -11.67
C ASN A 196 -2.63 17.74 -10.57
N ILE A 197 -3.37 18.76 -10.17
CA ILE A 197 -4.52 18.63 -9.28
C ILE A 197 -5.80 18.76 -10.11
N ALA A 198 -6.81 17.97 -9.76
CA ALA A 198 -8.16 18.08 -10.30
C ALA A 198 -9.18 18.01 -9.15
N GLY A 199 -10.35 18.63 -9.36
CA GLY A 199 -11.49 18.46 -8.46
C GLY A 199 -12.26 17.18 -8.80
N ALA A 200 -12.65 16.45 -7.76
CA ALA A 200 -13.55 15.30 -7.86
C ALA A 200 -14.62 15.44 -6.79
N TYR A 201 -15.84 15.03 -7.11
CA TYR A 201 -16.93 14.96 -6.14
C TYR A 201 -16.97 13.58 -5.51
N TRP A 202 -17.22 13.50 -4.20
CA TRP A 202 -17.35 12.21 -3.53
C TRP A 202 -18.46 11.36 -4.16
N ARG A 203 -18.09 10.12 -4.56
CA ARG A 203 -18.92 9.19 -5.35
C ARG A 203 -19.42 9.73 -6.70
N GLY A 204 -18.82 10.81 -7.20
CA GLY A 204 -19.23 11.45 -8.45
C GLY A 204 -20.57 12.17 -8.38
N ASP A 205 -21.10 12.46 -7.18
CA ASP A 205 -22.33 13.24 -7.00
C ASP A 205 -21.99 14.72 -6.74
N GLU A 206 -22.38 15.61 -7.65
CA GLU A 206 -22.15 17.06 -7.57
C GLU A 206 -22.73 17.74 -6.31
N LYS A 207 -23.60 17.05 -5.57
CA LYS A 207 -24.16 17.51 -4.29
C LYS A 207 -23.25 17.19 -3.11
N ASN A 208 -22.30 16.30 -3.28
CA ASN A 208 -21.28 15.97 -2.30
C ASN A 208 -20.08 16.91 -2.41
N PRO A 209 -19.26 17.03 -1.35
CA PRO A 209 -17.99 17.75 -1.40
C PRO A 209 -17.01 17.15 -2.42
#